data_AF-A0A7J7JWW8-F1
#
_entry.id   AF-A0A7J7JWW8-F1
#
_cell.length_a   1.000
_cell.length_b   1.000
_cell.length_c   1.000
_cell.angle_alpha   90.00
_cell.angle_beta   90.00
_cell.angle_gamma   90.00
#
_symmetry.space_group_name_H-M   'P 1'
#
loop_
_entity.id
_entity.type
_entity.pdbx_description
1 polymer ?
#
loop_
_entity_poly.entity_id
_entity_poly.type
_entity_poly.pdbx_seq_one_letter_code
_entity_poly.pdbx_strand_id
1 'polypeptide(L)'
;MDIANSQIEVVSDEDLVSNPGIGTEIIAALFYVHDPLKLQIFNRKEEGLLPALHLVCNNGVGVDHMPFSRMKQLGLRLTNTPGVLSDATADMAMALMLASGRQLGTGEMNIQNYMCQHWSHDHQKLFHMFNL
;
A
#
# COMPACT_ATOMS: atom_id res chain seq x y z
N MET A 1 15.50 -17.40 -10.96
CA MET A 1 15.53 -16.25 -11.90
C MET A 1 16.60 -15.33 -11.38
N ASP A 2 17.83 -15.64 -11.74
CA ASP A 2 18.99 -15.38 -10.89
C ASP A 2 20.23 -15.27 -11.80
N ILE A 3 20.52 -14.07 -12.33
CA ILE A 3 21.81 -13.68 -12.96
C ILE A 3 22.03 -12.14 -13.04
N ALA A 4 21.12 -11.28 -12.54
CA ALA A 4 21.19 -9.81 -12.74
C ALA A 4 21.42 -8.97 -11.45
N ASN A 5 21.48 -9.61 -10.28
CA ASN A 5 21.40 -8.95 -8.97
C ASN A 5 22.72 -8.41 -8.41
N SER A 6 23.81 -8.33 -9.20
CA SER A 6 25.12 -7.91 -8.68
C SER A 6 25.44 -6.42 -8.82
N GLN A 7 24.50 -5.59 -9.28
CA GLN A 7 24.77 -4.16 -9.56
C GLN A 7 23.84 -3.17 -8.84
N ILE A 8 22.80 -3.65 -8.16
CA ILE A 8 21.84 -2.80 -7.44
C ILE A 8 21.76 -3.30 -6.02
N GLU A 9 22.29 -2.51 -5.09
CA GLU A 9 22.11 -2.72 -3.66
C GLU A 9 20.77 -2.14 -3.24
N VAL A 10 19.90 -2.98 -2.65
CA VAL A 10 18.64 -2.53 -2.07
C VAL A 10 18.89 -2.32 -0.59
N VAL A 11 18.84 -1.06 -0.17
CA VAL A 11 19.01 -0.65 1.23
C VAL A 11 17.62 -0.45 1.80
N SER A 12 17.29 -1.17 2.89
CA SER A 12 16.04 -0.94 3.60
C SER A 12 16.11 0.35 4.41
N ASP A 13 14.96 0.87 4.81
CA ASP A 13 14.93 2.04 5.69
C ASP A 13 15.62 1.79 7.04
N GLU A 14 15.52 0.56 7.56
CA GLU A 14 16.18 0.14 8.80
C GLU A 14 17.71 0.18 8.67
N ASP A 15 18.24 -0.24 7.52
CA ASP A 15 19.67 -0.19 7.21
C ASP A 15 20.15 1.25 7.06
N LEU A 16 19.33 2.13 6.45
CA LEU A 16 19.66 3.55 6.31
C LEU A 16 19.70 4.30 7.64
N VAL A 17 18.83 3.92 8.58
CA VAL A 17 18.79 4.49 9.93
C VAL A 17 19.97 3.97 10.76
N SER A 18 20.27 2.68 10.68
CA SER A 18 21.34 2.05 11.47
C SER A 18 22.75 2.34 10.95
N ASN A 19 22.91 2.62 9.65
CA ASN A 19 24.20 2.94 9.04
C ASN A 19 24.13 4.23 8.19
N PRO A 20 24.37 5.40 8.82
CA PRO A 20 24.34 6.70 8.13
C PRO A 20 25.34 6.84 6.97
N GLY A 21 26.42 6.04 6.98
CA GLY A 21 27.49 6.10 5.96
C GLY A 21 27.06 5.59 4.58
N ILE A 22 26.04 4.73 4.51
CA ILE A 22 25.52 4.18 3.25
C ILE A 22 24.82 5.26 2.41
N GLY A 23 24.32 6.33 3.05
CA GLY A 23 23.54 7.37 2.39
C GLY A 23 24.25 8.12 1.25
N THR A 24 25.58 8.10 1.21
CA THR A 24 26.38 8.81 0.20
C THR A 24 26.25 8.22 -1.19
N GLU A 25 25.93 6.93 -1.32
CA GLU A 25 25.86 6.20 -2.59
C GLU A 25 24.42 5.99 -3.09
N ILE A 26 23.41 6.38 -2.30
CA ILE A 26 22.01 6.19 -2.64
C ILE A 26 21.58 7.15 -3.76
N ILE A 27 21.21 6.59 -4.91
CA ILE A 27 20.82 7.35 -6.10
C ILE A 27 19.30 7.58 -6.17
N ALA A 28 18.52 6.62 -5.67
CA ALA A 28 17.06 6.64 -5.75
C ALA A 28 16.42 6.15 -4.44
N ALA A 29 15.27 6.73 -4.09
CA ALA A 29 14.44 6.29 -2.96
C ALA A 29 13.05 5.88 -3.46
N LEU A 30 12.54 4.74 -3.00
CA LEU A 30 11.19 4.24 -3.31
C LEU A 30 10.28 4.48 -2.11
N PHE A 31 9.12 5.10 -2.32
CA PHE A 31 8.14 5.37 -1.27
C PHE A 31 6.79 4.76 -1.59
N TYR A 32 6.07 4.39 -0.53
CA TYR A 32 4.63 4.20 -0.56
C TYR A 32 3.89 5.48 -0.12
N VAL A 33 2.59 5.55 -0.41
CA VAL A 33 1.74 6.71 -0.10
C VAL A 33 1.83 7.11 1.37
N HIS A 34 1.82 6.14 2.29
CA HIS A 34 1.82 6.35 3.75
C HIS A 34 3.15 6.10 4.44
N ASP A 35 4.26 6.28 3.72
CA ASP A 35 5.58 6.09 4.31
C ASP A 35 5.92 7.18 5.37
N PRO A 36 6.08 6.83 6.66
CA PRO A 36 6.41 7.78 7.72
C PRO A 36 7.83 8.33 7.63
N LEU A 37 8.73 7.67 6.89
CA LEU A 37 10.14 8.02 6.76
C LEU A 37 10.42 8.92 5.54
N LYS A 38 9.42 9.10 4.67
CA LYS A 38 9.45 10.04 3.53
C LYS A 38 10.02 11.41 3.88
N LEU A 39 9.60 11.99 4.99
CA LEU A 39 10.10 13.29 5.44
C LEU A 39 11.56 13.24 5.88
N GLN A 40 12.00 12.13 6.48
CA GLN A 40 13.38 11.96 6.93
C GLN A 40 14.35 11.91 5.75
N ILE A 41 13.99 11.24 4.65
CA ILE A 41 14.81 11.24 3.43
C ILE A 41 15.00 12.65 2.88
N PHE A 42 13.93 13.45 2.82
CA PHE A 42 14.05 14.84 2.39
C PHE A 42 14.89 15.69 3.35
N ASN A 43 14.74 15.51 4.66
CA ASN A 43 15.58 16.20 5.66
C ASN A 43 17.05 15.82 5.48
N ARG A 44 17.36 14.53 5.35
CA ARG A 44 18.73 14.04 5.14
C ARG A 44 19.33 14.55 3.83
N LYS A 45 18.53 14.72 2.77
CA LYS A 45 18.98 15.34 1.52
C LYS A 45 19.35 16.82 1.72
N GLU A 46 18.54 17.57 2.48
CA GLU A 46 18.80 18.98 2.81
C GLU A 46 20.04 19.15 3.69
N GLU A 47 20.25 18.22 4.63
CA GLU A 47 21.43 18.16 5.50
C GLU A 47 22.70 17.72 4.74
N GLY A 48 22.59 17.35 3.47
CA GLY A 48 23.71 16.92 2.63
C GLY A 48 24.18 15.48 2.89
N LEU A 49 23.41 14.70 3.65
CA LEU A 49 23.72 13.29 3.97
C LEU A 49 23.41 12.34 2.81
N LEU A 50 22.58 12.77 1.85
CA LEU A 50 22.23 12.01 0.64
C LEU A 50 22.67 12.76 -0.63
N PRO A 51 23.98 13.04 -0.81
CA PRO A 51 24.47 13.85 -1.91
C PRO A 51 24.15 13.25 -3.28
N ALA A 52 24.19 11.92 -3.42
CA ALA A 52 23.93 11.21 -4.68
C ALA A 52 22.44 11.00 -4.99
N LEU A 53 21.52 11.33 -4.09
CA LEU A 53 20.09 11.11 -4.30
C LEU A 53 19.54 12.09 -5.34
N HIS A 54 19.05 11.58 -6.46
CA HIS A 54 18.51 12.39 -7.56
C HIS A 54 17.08 12.00 -7.94
N LEU A 55 16.62 10.81 -7.54
CA LEU A 55 15.34 10.26 -7.96
C LEU A 55 14.51 9.81 -6.76
N VAL A 56 13.24 10.15 -6.78
CA VAL A 56 12.23 9.64 -5.87
C VAL A 56 11.20 8.88 -6.70
N CYS A 57 10.94 7.63 -6.34
CA CYS A 57 9.97 6.75 -6.98
C CYS A 57 8.76 6.60 -6.07
N ASN A 58 7.58 6.99 -6.53
CA ASN A 58 6.31 6.77 -5.83
C ASN A 58 5.67 5.47 -6.32
N ASN A 59 5.49 4.52 -5.42
CA ASN A 59 4.70 3.33 -5.69
C ASN A 59 3.20 3.65 -5.56
N GLY A 60 2.66 4.21 -6.64
CA GLY A 60 1.26 4.59 -6.76
C GLY A 60 1.07 5.64 -7.85
N VAL A 61 -0.19 5.85 -8.25
CA VAL A 61 -0.56 6.85 -9.26
C VAL A 61 -0.59 8.26 -8.66
N GLY A 62 -1.25 8.42 -7.50
CA GLY A 62 -1.48 9.71 -6.86
C GLY A 62 -0.19 10.32 -6.28
N VAL A 63 0.03 11.60 -6.56
CA VAL A 63 1.26 12.33 -6.18
C VAL A 63 0.97 13.66 -5.46
N ASP A 64 -0.29 13.97 -5.17
CA ASP A 64 -0.73 15.25 -4.56
C ASP A 64 -0.10 15.51 -3.19
N HIS A 65 0.28 14.44 -2.50
CA HIS A 65 0.91 14.48 -1.18
C HIS A 65 2.44 14.70 -1.24
N MET A 66 3.04 14.83 -2.43
CA MET A 66 4.48 15.02 -2.59
C MET A 66 4.87 16.49 -2.48
N PRO A 67 5.96 16.84 -1.77
CA PRO A 67 6.35 18.23 -1.56
C PRO A 67 7.12 18.79 -2.77
N PHE A 68 6.44 19.01 -3.89
CA PHE A 68 7.05 19.40 -5.18
C PHE A 68 7.99 20.60 -5.11
N SER A 69 7.63 21.64 -4.35
CA SER A 69 8.49 22.82 -4.17
C SER A 69 9.82 22.46 -3.50
N ARG A 70 9.77 21.62 -2.47
CA ARG A 70 10.95 21.12 -1.74
C ARG A 70 11.81 20.24 -2.63
N MET A 71 11.18 19.31 -3.37
CA MET A 71 11.86 18.45 -4.33
C MET A 71 12.60 19.25 -5.39
N LYS A 72 11.95 20.29 -5.93
CA LYS A 72 12.56 21.17 -6.93
C LYS A 72 13.79 21.91 -6.40
N GLN A 73 13.74 22.41 -5.15
CA GLN A 73 14.87 23.05 -4.50
C GLN A 73 16.05 22.08 -4.30
N LEU A 74 15.74 20.81 -4.00
CA LEU A 74 16.73 19.75 -3.80
C LEU A 74 17.23 19.09 -5.08
N GLY A 75 16.74 19.52 -6.26
CA GLY A 75 17.10 18.93 -7.55
C GLY A 75 16.58 17.50 -7.76
N LEU A 76 15.55 17.09 -7.02
CA LEU A 76 14.98 15.75 -7.08
C LEU A 76 13.94 15.62 -8.19
N ARG A 77 13.93 14.47 -8.86
CA ARG A 77 12.88 14.08 -9.81
C ARG A 77 11.91 13.10 -9.16
N LEU A 78 10.65 13.13 -9.59
CA LEU A 78 9.60 12.20 -9.16
C LEU A 78 9.19 11.29 -10.31
N THR A 79 9.14 9.99 -10.08
CA THR A 79 8.41 9.04 -10.92
C THR A 79 7.23 8.46 -10.16
N ASN A 80 6.20 8.04 -10.89
CA ASN A 80 5.02 7.37 -10.35
C ASN A 80 4.65 6.20 -11.26
N THR A 81 3.54 5.52 -10.96
CA THR A 81 3.12 4.31 -11.68
C THR A 81 1.79 4.52 -12.42
N PRO A 82 1.75 5.35 -13.48
CA PRO A 82 0.51 5.61 -14.20
C PRO A 82 -0.02 4.34 -14.87
N GLY A 83 -1.33 4.15 -14.84
CA GLY A 83 -2.01 3.03 -15.51
C GLY A 83 -1.99 1.69 -14.76
N VAL A 84 -1.08 1.47 -13.80
CA VAL A 84 -0.91 0.14 -13.17
C VAL A 84 -2.12 -0.31 -12.34
N LEU A 85 -2.96 0.62 -11.87
CA LEU A 85 -4.16 0.33 -11.08
C LEU A 85 -5.45 0.49 -11.89
N SER A 86 -5.37 0.84 -13.17
CA SER A 86 -6.56 1.23 -13.96
C SER A 86 -7.58 0.11 -14.07
N ASP A 87 -7.16 -1.10 -14.47
CA ASP A 87 -8.07 -2.23 -14.67
C ASP A 87 -8.66 -2.70 -13.34
N ALA A 88 -7.83 -2.89 -12.31
CA ALA A 88 -8.29 -3.29 -10.98
C ALA A 88 -9.25 -2.26 -10.36
N THR A 89 -9.02 -0.96 -10.59
CA THR A 89 -9.91 0.11 -10.14
C THR A 89 -11.23 0.10 -10.91
N ALA A 90 -11.19 -0.15 -12.23
CA ALA A 90 -12.39 -0.29 -13.05
C ALA A 90 -13.24 -1.48 -12.61
N ASP A 91 -12.62 -2.63 -12.34
CA ASP A 91 -13.30 -3.82 -11.85
C ASP A 91 -13.97 -3.57 -10.49
N MET A 92 -13.27 -2.93 -9.55
CA MET A 92 -13.86 -2.54 -8.27
C MET A 92 -15.01 -1.55 -8.45
N ALA A 93 -14.88 -0.55 -9.33
CA ALA A 93 -15.93 0.41 -9.60
C ALA A 93 -17.20 -0.28 -10.15
N MET A 94 -17.04 -1.21 -11.10
CA MET A 94 -18.15 -2.00 -11.63
C MET A 94 -18.78 -2.88 -10.55
N ALA A 95 -17.97 -3.56 -9.73
CA ALA A 95 -18.46 -4.38 -8.63
C ALA A 95 -19.28 -3.55 -7.62
N LEU A 96 -18.77 -2.38 -7.22
CA LEU A 96 -19.47 -1.47 -6.31
C LEU A 96 -20.77 -0.92 -6.92
N MET A 97 -20.77 -0.59 -8.21
CA MET A 97 -21.97 -0.14 -8.91
C MET A 97 -23.07 -1.22 -8.91
N LEU A 98 -22.72 -2.48 -9.21
CA LEU A 98 -23.65 -3.61 -9.15
C LEU A 98 -24.12 -3.89 -7.72
N ALA A 99 -23.20 -3.87 -6.75
CA ALA A 99 -23.50 -4.10 -5.35
C ALA A 99 -24.49 -3.08 -4.80
N SER A 100 -24.28 -1.80 -5.12
CA SER A 100 -25.19 -0.71 -4.76
C SER A 100 -26.55 -0.87 -5.45
N GLY A 101 -26.57 -1.07 -6.77
CA GLY A 101 -27.81 -1.19 -7.56
C GLY A 101 -28.66 -2.43 -7.27
N ARG A 102 -28.10 -3.43 -6.56
CA ARG A 102 -28.81 -4.64 -6.13
C ARG A 102 -28.88 -4.81 -4.61
N GLN A 103 -28.44 -3.80 -3.86
CA GLN A 103 -28.39 -3.82 -2.39
C GLN A 103 -27.71 -5.10 -1.85
N LEU A 104 -26.63 -5.54 -2.50
CA LEU A 104 -25.95 -6.79 -2.15
C LEU A 104 -25.48 -6.81 -0.69
N GLY A 105 -25.07 -5.67 -0.14
CA GLY A 105 -24.70 -5.58 1.28
C GLY A 105 -25.87 -5.88 2.23
N THR A 106 -27.07 -5.38 1.94
CA THR A 106 -28.28 -5.72 2.72
C THR A 106 -28.66 -7.19 2.52
N GLY A 107 -28.57 -7.69 1.29
CA GLY A 107 -28.80 -9.10 0.98
C GLY A 107 -27.85 -10.02 1.76
N GLU A 108 -26.57 -9.69 1.83
CA GLU A 108 -25.55 -10.42 2.59
C GLU A 108 -25.90 -10.44 4.08
N MET A 109 -26.18 -9.28 4.69
CA MET A 109 -26.57 -9.20 6.10
C MET A 109 -27.82 -10.04 6.39
N ASN A 110 -28.82 -10.02 5.50
CA ASN A 110 -30.04 -10.81 5.67
C ASN A 110 -29.76 -12.32 5.63
N ILE A 111 -28.92 -12.78 4.71
CA ILE A 111 -28.52 -14.20 4.63
C ILE A 111 -27.75 -14.60 5.90
N GLN A 112 -26.79 -13.79 6.34
CA GLN A 112 -26.03 -14.06 7.58
C GLN A 112 -26.95 -14.14 8.79
N ASN A 113 -27.90 -13.21 8.93
CA ASN A 113 -28.89 -13.23 10.01
C ASN A 113 -29.79 -14.47 9.94
N TYR A 114 -30.27 -14.83 8.76
CA TYR A 114 -31.08 -16.03 8.56
C TYR A 114 -30.31 -17.29 8.98
N MET A 115 -29.05 -17.40 8.56
CA MET A 115 -28.19 -18.53 8.93
C MET A 115 -27.94 -18.56 10.44
N CYS A 116 -27.59 -17.45 11.08
CA CYS A 116 -27.43 -17.41 12.54
C CYS A 116 -28.70 -17.81 13.29
N GLN A 117 -29.88 -17.37 12.85
CA GLN A 117 -31.15 -17.71 13.48
C GLN A 117 -31.55 -19.17 13.27
N HIS A 118 -31.34 -19.73 12.08
CA HIS A 118 -31.75 -21.11 11.76
C HIS A 118 -30.75 -22.15 12.26
N TRP A 119 -29.44 -21.91 12.10
CA TRP A 119 -28.40 -22.84 12.56
C TRP A 119 -28.38 -22.95 14.08
N SER A 120 -28.65 -21.86 14.82
CA SER A 120 -28.79 -21.91 16.28
C SER A 120 -30.03 -22.72 16.72
N HIS A 121 -31.14 -22.60 15.99
CA HIS A 121 -32.36 -23.36 16.24
C HIS A 121 -32.20 -24.85 15.95
N ASP A 122 -31.52 -25.21 14.87
CA ASP A 122 -31.33 -26.61 14.48
C ASP A 122 -30.28 -27.32 15.35
N HIS A 123 -29.25 -26.62 15.84
CA HIS A 123 -28.34 -27.19 16.85
C HIS A 123 -29.01 -27.43 18.21
N GLN A 124 -29.95 -26.58 18.63
CA GLN A 124 -30.75 -26.85 19.84
C GLN A 124 -31.66 -28.08 19.67
N LYS A 125 -32.26 -28.26 18.50
CA LYS A 125 -33.08 -29.46 18.19
C LYS A 125 -32.24 -30.74 18.18
N LEU A 126 -31.01 -30.71 17.66
CA LEU A 126 -30.10 -31.85 17.70
C LEU A 126 -29.66 -32.20 19.14
N PHE A 127 -29.39 -31.20 20.00
CA PHE A 127 -29.11 -31.45 21.43
C PHE A 127 -30.31 -32.03 22.20
N HIS A 128 -31.55 -31.72 21.80
CA HIS A 128 -32.75 -32.34 22.37
C HIS A 128 -33.08 -33.72 21.76
N MET A 129 -32.62 -34.02 20.54
CA MET A 129 -32.82 -35.31 19.88
C MET A 129 -31.81 -36.39 20.34
N PHE A 130 -30.67 -35.98 20.93
CA PHE A 130 -29.63 -36.87 21.49
C PHE A 130 -29.56 -36.89 23.03
N ASN A 131 -30.44 -36.18 23.74
CA ASN A 131 -30.69 -36.40 25.17
C ASN A 131 -31.95 -37.26 25.33
N LEU A 132 -31.75 -38.58 25.21
CA LEU A 132 -32.57 -39.59 25.88
C LEU A 132 -31.92 -39.92 27.24
#